data_AF-A0A7V7VEZ9-F1
#
_entry.id   AF-A0A7V7VEZ9-F1
#
_cell.length_a   1.000
_cell.length_b   1.000
_cell.length_c   1.000
_cell.angle_alpha   90.00
_cell.angle_beta   90.00
_cell.angle_gamma   90.00
#
_symmetry.space_group_name_H-M   'P 1'
#
loop_
_entity.id
_entity.type
_entity.pdbx_description
1 polymer ?
#
loop_
_entity_poly.entity_id
_entity_poly.type
_entity_poly.pdbx_seq_one_letter_code
_entity_poly.pdbx_strand_id
1 'polypeptide(L)'
;MISRTGERILAWIGVGIQLLGVLMWGGILLFMGSAGFEEELRADPSLTPSEASESATIFLVIMGVGLAIGLIVLIGTIIGSIKIGKSNKLAGILLLVFGIISLILNWISAILWIIAGIMLLVRKPEPKTFGNDLRSERTGDSYNDSSTEHNEREHQSMKSLDEVEQRKSDDPYKY
;
A
#
# COMPACT_ATOMS: atom_id res chain seq x y z
N MET A 1 -3.72 -13.64 2.36
CA MET A 1 -2.87 -12.43 2.26
C MET A 1 -3.10 -11.81 0.90
N ILE A 2 -4.02 -10.87 0.79
CA ILE A 2 -4.26 -10.20 -0.48
C ILE A 2 -3.24 -9.07 -0.59
N SER A 3 -2.13 -9.36 -1.27
CA SER A 3 -0.99 -8.45 -1.32
C SER A 3 -1.40 -7.07 -1.87
N ARG A 4 -0.87 -5.97 -1.31
CA ARG A 4 -1.08 -4.60 -1.81
C ARG A 4 -0.24 -4.28 -3.05
N THR A 5 0.01 -5.32 -3.85
CA THR A 5 0.96 -5.31 -4.97
C THR A 5 0.46 -4.45 -6.12
N GLY A 6 -0.84 -4.51 -6.44
CA GLY A 6 -1.44 -3.67 -7.49
C GLY A 6 -1.34 -2.16 -7.18
N GLU A 7 -1.73 -1.74 -5.97
CA GLU A 7 -1.61 -0.34 -5.51
C GLU A 7 -0.17 0.16 -5.60
N ARG A 8 0.78 -0.66 -5.12
CA ARG A 8 2.19 -0.32 -5.09
C ARG A 8 2.76 -0.21 -6.50
N ILE A 9 2.46 -1.16 -7.38
CA ILE A 9 2.91 -1.13 -8.78
C ILE A 9 2.36 0.12 -9.47
N LEU A 10 1.07 0.41 -9.33
CA LEU A 10 0.45 1.58 -9.98
C LEU A 10 1.10 2.90 -9.52
N ALA A 11 1.35 3.04 -8.21
CA ALA A 11 1.99 4.21 -7.66
C ALA A 11 3.43 4.39 -8.19
N TRP A 12 4.21 3.31 -8.24
CA TRP A 12 5.58 3.33 -8.77
C TRP A 12 5.66 3.54 -10.28
N ILE A 13 4.68 3.05 -11.06
CA ILE A 13 4.58 3.37 -12.50
C ILE A 13 4.37 4.88 -12.67
N GLY A 14 3.46 5.48 -11.90
CA GLY A 14 3.24 6.93 -11.92
C GLY A 14 4.50 7.73 -11.58
N VAL A 15 5.28 7.27 -10.59
CA VAL A 15 6.59 7.84 -10.23
C VAL A 15 7.60 7.72 -11.38
N GLY A 16 7.69 6.56 -12.04
CA GLY A 16 8.58 6.37 -13.17
C GLY A 16 8.26 7.32 -14.34
N ILE A 17 6.98 7.47 -14.68
CA ILE A 17 6.53 8.39 -15.72
C ILE A 17 6.79 9.84 -15.33
N GLN A 18 6.55 10.22 -14.07
CA GLN A 18 6.85 11.57 -13.59
C GLN A 18 8.34 11.87 -13.65
N LEU A 19 9.18 10.92 -13.25
CA LEU A 19 10.64 11.06 -13.32
C LEU A 19 11.10 11.28 -14.76
N LEU A 20 10.54 10.53 -15.72
CA LEU A 20 10.84 10.72 -17.13
C LEU A 20 10.42 12.11 -17.63
N GLY A 21 9.24 12.58 -17.23
CA GLY A 21 8.76 13.93 -17.56
C GLY A 21 9.68 15.03 -17.01
N VAL A 22 10.07 14.91 -15.73
CA VAL A 22 11.01 15.86 -15.09
C VAL A 22 12.38 15.85 -15.79
N LEU A 23 12.89 14.67 -16.16
CA LEU A 23 14.17 14.55 -16.85
C LEU A 23 14.12 15.20 -18.24
N MET A 24 13.05 14.93 -19.00
CA MET A 24 12.84 15.54 -20.31
C MET A 24 12.75 17.06 -20.19
N TRP A 25 11.98 17.55 -19.22
CA TRP A 25 11.77 18.98 -19.05
C TRP A 25 13.01 19.71 -18.55
N GLY A 26 13.78 19.09 -17.64
CA GLY A 26 15.08 19.59 -17.22
C GLY A 26 16.10 19.62 -18.36
N GLY A 27 16.08 18.62 -19.25
CA GLY A 27 16.91 18.61 -20.46
C GLY A 27 16.58 19.76 -21.42
N ILE A 28 15.29 20.02 -21.66
CA ILE A 28 14.84 21.15 -22.48
C ILE A 28 15.28 22.48 -21.84
N LEU A 29 15.09 22.65 -20.53
CA LEU A 29 15.50 23.87 -19.82
C LEU A 29 17.01 24.10 -19.91
N LEU A 30 17.83 23.05 -19.80
CA LEU A 30 19.28 23.14 -19.95
C LEU A 30 19.68 23.56 -21.37
N PHE A 31 19.01 23.01 -22.39
CA PHE A 31 19.24 23.37 -23.78
C PHE A 31 18.86 24.83 -24.07
N MET A 32 17.67 25.25 -23.63
CA MET A 32 17.15 26.62 -23.85
C MET A 32 17.84 27.66 -22.98
N GLY A 33 18.42 27.28 -21.84
CA GLY A 33 19.25 28.17 -21.02
C GLY A 33 20.65 28.44 -21.60
N SER A 34 20.98 27.84 -22.74
CA SER A 34 22.27 28.07 -23.42
C SER A 34 22.26 29.36 -24.25
N ALA A 35 23.44 29.94 -24.46
CA ALA A 35 23.60 31.18 -25.22
C ALA A 35 23.07 31.08 -26.68
N GLY A 36 23.06 29.88 -27.27
CA GLY A 36 22.57 29.67 -28.64
C GLY A 36 21.07 29.90 -28.80
N PHE A 37 20.26 29.63 -27.76
CA PHE A 37 18.82 29.84 -27.83
C PHE A 37 18.45 31.33 -27.83
N GLU A 38 19.13 32.14 -27.02
CA GLU A 38 18.90 33.59 -26.99
C GLU A 38 19.35 34.26 -28.30
N GLU A 39 20.44 33.79 -28.90
CA GLU A 39 20.90 34.28 -30.21
C GLU A 39 19.90 33.98 -31.33
N GLU A 40 19.27 32.81 -31.30
CA GLU A 40 18.24 32.44 -32.27
C GLU A 40 16.96 33.28 -32.11
N LEU A 41 16.56 33.63 -30.88
CA LEU A 41 15.45 34.57 -30.65
C LEU A 41 15.77 36.00 -31.10
N ARG A 42 17.04 36.44 -30.97
CA ARG A 42 17.48 37.75 -31.44
C ARG A 42 17.62 37.84 -32.96
N ALA A 43 17.76 36.70 -33.64
CA ALA A 43 17.78 36.64 -35.09
C ALA A 43 16.37 36.79 -35.71
N ASP A 44 15.31 36.74 -34.90
CA ASP A 44 13.93 36.94 -35.36
C ASP A 44 13.67 38.42 -35.72
N PRO A 45 13.38 38.74 -36.99
CA PRO A 45 13.14 40.12 -37.42
C PRO A 45 11.83 40.71 -36.88
N SER A 46 10.95 39.90 -36.28
CA SER A 46 9.70 40.34 -35.67
C SER A 46 9.85 40.87 -34.24
N LEU A 47 11.01 40.62 -33.61
CA LEU A 47 11.31 41.04 -32.24
C LEU A 47 12.43 42.07 -32.23
N THR A 48 12.32 43.07 -31.37
CA THR A 48 13.50 43.87 -31.02
C THR A 48 14.45 43.04 -30.15
N PRO A 49 15.77 43.35 -30.13
CA PRO A 49 16.73 42.62 -29.28
C PRO A 49 16.37 42.65 -27.78
N SER A 50 15.71 43.71 -27.30
CA SER A 50 15.23 43.81 -25.92
C SER A 50 14.08 42.84 -25.65
N GLU A 51 13.08 42.83 -26.54
CA GLU A 51 11.91 41.94 -26.43
C GLU A 51 12.32 40.45 -26.54
N ALA A 52 13.29 40.13 -27.38
CA ALA A 52 13.85 38.78 -27.50
C ALA A 52 14.48 38.31 -26.17
N SER A 53 15.30 39.14 -25.52
CA SER A 53 15.92 38.79 -24.23
C SER A 53 14.90 38.72 -23.08
N GLU A 54 13.94 39.63 -23.04
CA GLU A 54 12.87 39.62 -22.04
C GLU A 54 11.98 38.38 -22.16
N SER A 55 11.55 38.05 -23.38
CA SER A 55 10.74 36.86 -23.66
C SER A 55 11.48 35.56 -23.32
N ALA A 56 12.76 35.45 -23.68
CA ALA A 56 13.61 34.32 -23.29
C ALA A 56 13.66 34.18 -21.76
N THR A 57 13.89 35.28 -21.05
CA THR A 57 13.97 35.29 -19.59
C THR A 57 12.66 34.84 -18.94
N ILE A 58 11.53 35.41 -19.36
CA ILE A 58 10.21 35.05 -18.83
C ILE A 58 9.93 33.57 -19.07
N PHE A 59 10.23 33.08 -20.27
CA PHE A 59 10.03 31.67 -20.63
C PHE A 59 10.87 30.73 -19.75
N LEU A 60 12.16 31.04 -19.58
CA LEU A 60 13.06 30.26 -18.73
C LEU A 60 12.60 30.26 -17.26
N VAL A 61 12.10 31.38 -16.75
CA VAL A 61 11.55 31.47 -15.39
C VAL A 61 10.30 30.60 -15.24
N ILE A 62 9.34 30.69 -16.17
CA ILE A 62 8.10 29.88 -16.13
C ILE A 62 8.43 28.39 -16.19
N MET A 63 9.32 28.00 -17.12
CA MET A 63 9.77 26.61 -17.24
C MET A 63 10.51 26.15 -15.98
N GLY A 64 11.37 26.98 -15.40
CA GLY A 64 12.08 26.70 -14.16
C GLY A 64 11.14 26.50 -12.96
N VAL A 65 10.13 27.37 -12.80
CA VAL A 65 9.10 27.22 -11.76
C VAL A 65 8.33 25.93 -11.95
N GLY A 66 7.95 25.63 -13.19
CA GLY A 66 7.30 24.38 -13.55
C GLY A 66 8.14 23.17 -13.14
N LEU A 67 9.42 23.15 -13.50
CA LEU A 67 10.35 22.08 -13.15
C LEU A 67 10.48 21.90 -11.64
N ALA A 68 10.57 23.00 -10.89
CA ALA A 68 10.61 22.98 -9.42
C ALA A 68 9.35 22.34 -8.82
N ILE A 69 8.16 22.71 -9.32
CA ILE A 69 6.89 22.08 -8.93
C ILE A 69 6.90 20.58 -9.27
N GLY A 70 7.37 20.22 -10.46
CA GLY A 70 7.50 18.83 -10.90
C GLY A 70 8.38 17.98 -9.99
N LEU A 71 9.49 18.55 -9.48
CA LEU A 71 10.38 17.90 -8.52
C LEU A 71 9.74 17.75 -7.13
N ILE A 72 9.03 18.77 -6.64
CA ILE A 72 8.30 18.71 -5.37
C ILE A 72 7.25 17.59 -5.40
N VAL A 73 6.49 17.52 -6.49
CA VAL A 73 5.52 16.46 -6.75
C VAL A 73 6.20 15.09 -6.75
N LEU A 74 7.31 14.94 -7.49
CA LEU A 74 8.05 13.68 -7.59
C LEU A 74 8.50 13.18 -6.21
N ILE A 75 9.08 14.06 -5.39
CA ILE A 75 9.52 13.71 -4.03
C ILE A 75 8.32 13.33 -3.16
N GLY A 76 7.24 14.12 -3.23
CA GLY A 76 6.01 13.88 -2.48
C GLY A 76 5.37 12.52 -2.78
N THR A 77 5.35 12.12 -4.05
CA THR A 77 4.77 10.84 -4.47
C THR A 77 5.69 9.66 -4.22
N ILE A 78 7.02 9.83 -4.22
CA ILE A 78 7.96 8.83 -3.72
C ILE A 78 7.69 8.54 -2.24
N ILE A 79 7.59 9.59 -1.42
CA ILE A 79 7.28 9.44 0.02
C ILE A 79 5.93 8.75 0.21
N GLY A 80 4.90 9.18 -0.54
CA GLY A 80 3.58 8.55 -0.52
C GLY A 80 3.63 7.06 -0.87
N SER A 81 4.37 6.71 -1.94
CA SER A 81 4.53 5.34 -2.44
C SER A 81 5.27 4.43 -1.45
N ILE A 82 6.31 4.95 -0.78
CA ILE A 82 7.05 4.21 0.25
C ILE A 82 6.17 3.91 1.47
N LYS A 83 5.21 4.78 1.80
CA LYS A 83 4.31 4.57 2.95
C LYS A 83 3.21 3.53 2.70
N ILE A 84 3.05 3.02 1.47
CA ILE A 84 2.14 1.92 1.14
C ILE A 84 2.56 0.67 1.92
N GLY A 85 1.63 0.11 2.69
CA GLY A 85 1.86 -1.04 3.58
C GLY A 85 2.02 -0.66 5.05
N LYS A 86 2.56 0.54 5.37
CA LYS A 86 2.75 1.00 6.76
C LYS A 86 1.63 1.93 7.23
N SER A 87 1.23 2.90 6.39
CA SER A 87 0.16 3.85 6.69
C SER A 87 -0.67 4.15 5.45
N ASN A 88 -1.51 3.20 5.05
CA ASN A 88 -2.22 3.24 3.76
C ASN A 88 -3.12 4.46 3.59
N LYS A 89 -3.80 4.92 4.64
CA LYS A 89 -4.64 6.12 4.59
C LYS A 89 -3.84 7.38 4.24
N LEU A 90 -2.69 7.57 4.90
CA LEU A 90 -1.84 8.72 4.64
C LEU A 90 -1.19 8.64 3.26
N ALA A 91 -0.72 7.46 2.86
CA ALA A 91 -0.18 7.23 1.52
C ALA A 91 -1.20 7.59 0.44
N GLY A 92 -2.46 7.17 0.61
CA GLY A 92 -3.55 7.45 -0.32
C GLY A 92 -3.85 8.95 -0.43
N ILE A 93 -3.91 9.66 0.70
CA ILE A 93 -4.14 11.12 0.71
C ILE A 93 -2.98 11.86 0.02
N LEU A 94 -1.73 11.48 0.31
CA LEU A 94 -0.56 12.08 -0.33
C LEU A 94 -0.62 11.92 -1.86
N LEU A 95 -0.87 10.70 -2.33
CA LEU A 95 -0.98 10.42 -3.76
C LEU A 95 -2.17 11.14 -4.41
N LEU A 96 -3.28 11.32 -3.69
CA LEU A 96 -4.42 12.07 -4.19
C LEU A 96 -4.09 13.57 -4.35
N VAL A 97 -3.50 14.19 -3.33
CA VAL A 97 -3.13 15.61 -3.34
C VAL A 97 -2.13 15.88 -4.45
N PHE A 98 -1.05 15.11 -4.51
CA PHE A 98 -0.06 15.27 -5.57
C PHE A 98 -0.60 14.88 -6.95
N GLY A 99 -1.47 13.87 -7.03
CA GLY A 99 -2.15 13.50 -8.26
C GLY A 99 -3.00 14.63 -8.83
N ILE A 100 -3.75 15.36 -7.99
CA ILE A 100 -4.53 16.53 -8.43
C ILE A 100 -3.62 17.65 -8.91
N ILE A 101 -2.55 17.95 -8.18
CA ILE A 101 -1.56 18.98 -8.59
C ILE A 101 -0.92 18.61 -9.94
N SER A 102 -0.64 17.32 -10.15
CA SER A 102 -0.05 16.82 -11.39
C SER A 102 -0.94 16.87 -12.61
N LEU A 103 -2.25 17.10 -12.47
CA LEU A 103 -3.17 17.07 -13.61
C LEU A 103 -2.81 18.11 -14.69
N ILE A 104 -2.20 19.22 -14.28
CA ILE A 104 -1.80 20.33 -15.16
C ILE A 104 -0.53 19.98 -15.96
N LEU A 105 0.45 19.33 -15.33
CA LEU A 105 1.78 19.11 -15.91
C LEU A 105 1.96 17.71 -16.50
N ASN A 106 1.39 16.70 -15.83
CA ASN A 106 1.52 15.30 -16.20
C ASN A 106 0.25 14.54 -15.83
N TRP A 107 -0.75 14.67 -16.70
CA TRP A 107 -2.06 14.08 -16.52
C TRP A 107 -2.04 12.54 -16.48
N ILE A 108 -1.05 11.89 -17.10
CA ILE A 108 -0.90 10.42 -17.09
C ILE A 108 -0.53 9.95 -15.67
N SER A 109 0.53 10.53 -15.09
CA SER A 109 0.92 10.24 -13.70
C SER A 109 -0.18 10.63 -12.71
N ALA A 110 -0.88 11.74 -12.97
CA ALA A 110 -2.01 12.18 -12.15
C ALA A 110 -3.10 11.11 -12.04
N ILE A 111 -3.56 10.56 -13.17
CA ILE A 111 -4.61 9.54 -13.19
C ILE A 111 -4.16 8.30 -12.42
N LEU A 112 -2.92 7.84 -12.65
CA LEU A 112 -2.37 6.67 -11.95
C LEU A 112 -2.35 6.87 -10.42
N TRP A 113 -1.94 8.04 -9.94
CA TRP A 113 -1.90 8.33 -8.51
C TRP A 113 -3.28 8.56 -7.89
N ILE A 114 -4.22 9.14 -8.62
CA ILE A 114 -5.61 9.26 -8.17
C ILE A 114 -6.22 7.87 -7.98
N ILE A 115 -6.07 6.98 -8.97
CA ILE A 115 -6.59 5.60 -8.87
C ILE A 115 -5.91 4.86 -7.71
N ALA A 116 -4.57 4.93 -7.59
CA ALA A 116 -3.84 4.32 -6.48
C ALA A 116 -4.29 4.87 -5.13
N GLY A 117 -4.47 6.19 -5.05
CA GLY A 117 -4.89 6.90 -3.84
C GLY A 117 -6.29 6.46 -3.38
N ILE A 118 -7.25 6.40 -4.30
CA ILE A 118 -8.60 5.93 -4.00
C ILE A 118 -8.57 4.46 -3.55
N MET A 119 -7.82 3.59 -4.24
CA MET A 119 -7.69 2.18 -3.84
C MET A 119 -7.10 2.02 -2.43
N LEU A 120 -6.13 2.86 -2.06
CA LEU A 120 -5.55 2.88 -0.71
C LEU A 120 -6.53 3.33 0.38
N LEU A 121 -7.48 4.21 0.04
CA LEU A 121 -8.48 4.74 0.96
C LEU A 121 -9.70 3.81 1.13
N VAL A 122 -10.14 3.17 0.05
CA VAL A 122 -11.33 2.31 0.05
C VAL A 122 -11.04 0.92 0.60
N ARG A 123 -9.80 0.42 0.44
CA ARG A 123 -9.46 -0.95 0.84
C ARG A 123 -9.32 -1.08 2.36
N LYS A 124 -10.21 -1.87 2.97
CA LYS A 124 -10.20 -2.19 4.41
C LYS A 124 -8.82 -2.72 4.83
N PRO A 125 -8.27 -2.29 5.98
CA PRO A 125 -7.04 -2.86 6.51
C PRO A 125 -7.27 -4.37 6.72
N GLU A 126 -6.33 -5.20 6.25
CA GLU A 126 -6.36 -6.61 6.66
C GLU A 126 -6.25 -6.64 8.18
N PRO A 127 -7.08 -7.44 8.89
CA PRO A 127 -6.88 -7.64 10.31
C PRO A 127 -5.44 -8.11 10.50
N LYS A 128 -4.69 -7.41 11.34
CA LYS A 128 -3.39 -7.89 11.78
C LYS A 128 -3.65 -9.25 12.40
N THR A 129 -3.22 -10.33 11.77
CA THR A 129 -3.18 -11.64 12.42
C THR A 129 -2.18 -11.51 13.56
N PHE A 130 -2.65 -11.09 14.73
CA PHE A 130 -1.96 -11.27 16.00
C PHE A 130 -2.05 -12.75 16.30
N GLY A 131 -0.95 -13.46 16.13
CA GLY A 131 -0.88 -14.89 16.43
C GLY A 131 0.08 -15.60 15.51
N ASN A 132 1.37 -15.48 15.82
CA ASN A 132 2.37 -16.49 15.54
C ASN A 132 3.51 -16.31 16.56
N ASP A 133 3.15 -16.45 17.84
CA ASP A 133 4.08 -16.81 18.90
C ASP A 133 3.31 -17.73 19.84
N LEU A 134 3.20 -19.00 19.43
CA LEU A 134 3.21 -20.21 20.27
C LEU A 134 2.63 -21.37 19.45
N ARG A 135 3.56 -22.20 18.97
CA ARG A 135 3.45 -23.66 18.97
C ARG A 135 2.31 -24.28 18.14
N SER A 136 2.71 -24.80 16.99
CA SER A 136 2.04 -25.92 16.34
C SER A 136 1.97 -27.13 17.28
N GLU A 137 0.84 -27.32 17.94
CA GLU A 137 0.41 -28.62 18.46
C GLU A 137 -1.11 -28.58 18.62
N ARG A 138 -1.79 -29.56 17.98
CA ARG A 138 -3.13 -30.11 18.27
C ARG A 138 -4.11 -29.18 19.03
N THR A 139 -5.33 -28.95 18.57
CA THR A 139 -6.34 -29.94 18.19
C THR A 139 -7.53 -29.15 17.63
N GLY A 140 -8.24 -29.71 16.66
CA GLY A 140 -9.53 -29.18 16.24
C GLY A 140 -10.58 -29.46 17.30
N ASP A 141 -11.45 -28.48 17.54
CA ASP A 141 -12.75 -28.59 18.21
C ASP A 141 -13.46 -27.25 17.96
N SER A 142 -14.76 -27.12 17.90
CA SER A 142 -15.88 -28.05 17.78
C SER A 142 -17.09 -27.09 17.73
N TYR A 143 -17.89 -27.15 16.66
CA TYR A 143 -19.25 -26.59 16.71
C TYR A 143 -20.15 -27.79 16.98
N ASN A 144 -20.70 -27.87 18.18
CA ASN A 144 -21.93 -28.62 18.39
C ASN A 144 -22.76 -27.98 19.50
N ASP A 145 -23.85 -27.39 19.03
CA ASP A 145 -25.06 -27.11 19.76
C ASP A 145 -25.80 -28.43 20.00
N SER A 146 -26.20 -28.68 21.26
CA SER A 146 -27.43 -29.37 21.70
C SER A 146 -27.21 -30.16 23.00
N SER A 147 -27.96 -29.75 24.03
CA SER A 147 -28.60 -30.53 25.10
C SER A 147 -28.02 -31.92 25.46
N THR A 148 -27.72 -32.17 26.74
CA THR A 148 -28.58 -32.91 27.69
C THR A 148 -27.85 -33.06 29.05
N GLU A 149 -28.58 -32.83 30.15
CA GLU A 149 -28.21 -33.22 31.52
C GLU A 149 -28.01 -34.74 31.67
N HIS A 150 -27.49 -35.19 32.82
CA HIS A 150 -27.31 -36.57 33.31
C HIS A 150 -26.09 -37.37 32.79
N ASN A 151 -25.04 -37.49 33.62
CA ASN A 151 -24.65 -38.75 34.30
C ASN A 151 -23.25 -38.65 34.94
N GLU A 152 -23.17 -38.25 36.20
CA GLU A 152 -21.95 -38.42 37.04
C GLU A 152 -22.18 -39.37 38.23
N ARG A 153 -23.14 -40.31 38.11
CA ARG A 153 -23.43 -41.29 39.19
C ARG A 153 -23.01 -42.73 38.90
N GLU A 154 -22.53 -43.07 37.70
CA GLU A 154 -22.21 -44.48 37.39
C GLU A 154 -20.78 -44.92 37.77
N HIS A 155 -19.81 -44.00 37.87
CA HIS A 155 -18.42 -44.40 38.10
C HIS A 155 -18.07 -44.81 39.54
N GLN A 156 -18.95 -44.58 40.52
CA GLN A 156 -18.74 -45.07 41.89
C GLN A 156 -19.35 -46.47 42.14
N SER A 157 -20.26 -46.95 41.28
CA SER A 157 -20.95 -48.25 41.49
C SER A 157 -20.20 -49.45 40.90
N MET A 158 -19.35 -49.26 39.89
CA MET A 158 -18.60 -50.38 39.29
C MET A 158 -17.44 -50.86 40.15
N LYS A 159 -16.84 -49.96 40.94
CA LYS A 159 -15.70 -50.31 41.81
C LYS A 159 -16.08 -51.25 42.96
N SER A 160 -17.35 -51.26 43.37
CA SER A 160 -17.87 -52.15 44.43
C SER A 160 -18.35 -53.52 43.92
N LEU A 161 -18.62 -53.67 42.63
CA LEU A 161 -19.11 -54.95 42.06
C LEU A 161 -17.97 -55.94 41.82
N ASP A 162 -16.83 -55.47 41.33
CA ASP A 162 -15.65 -56.32 41.10
C ASP A 162 -15.07 -56.87 42.42
N GLU A 163 -15.21 -56.13 43.53
CA GLU A 163 -14.75 -56.54 44.87
C GLU A 163 -15.68 -57.57 45.54
N VAL A 164 -16.96 -57.63 45.13
CA VAL A 164 -17.94 -58.62 45.61
C VAL A 164 -17.84 -59.94 44.83
N GLU A 165 -17.52 -59.88 43.53
CA GLU A 165 -17.45 -61.07 42.68
C GLU A 165 -16.22 -61.94 43.00
N GLN A 166 -15.10 -61.34 43.42
CA GLN A 166 -13.92 -62.08 43.89
C GLN A 166 -14.15 -62.87 45.19
N ARG A 167 -15.13 -62.48 46.03
CA ARG A 167 -15.44 -63.21 47.28
C ARG A 167 -16.38 -64.40 47.07
N LYS A 168 -16.97 -64.58 45.89
CA LYS A 168 -17.94 -65.65 45.59
C LYS A 168 -17.32 -66.88 44.91
N SER A 169 -16.03 -66.82 44.55
CA SER A 169 -15.30 -67.93 43.91
C SER A 169 -14.66 -68.91 44.90
N ASP A 170 -14.65 -68.61 46.20
CA ASP A 170 -14.02 -69.42 47.26
C ASP A 170 -15.05 -70.11 48.18
N ASP A 171 -16.19 -70.56 47.63
CA ASP A 171 -17.16 -71.39 48.38
C ASP A 171 -16.91 -72.89 48.12
N PRO A 172 -16.45 -73.68 49.11
CA PRO A 172 -16.00 -75.06 48.92
C PRO A 172 -17.12 -76.11 48.90
N TYR A 173 -18.40 -75.71 48.80
CA TYR A 173 -19.53 -76.64 48.74
C TYR A 173 -20.51 -76.33 47.61
N LYS A 174 -20.20 -76.79 46.39
CA LYS A 174 -21.22 -76.98 45.35
C LYS A 174 -20.89 -78.20 44.48
N TYR A 175 -21.60 -79.29 44.75
CA TYR A 175 -21.67 -80.49 43.90
C TYR A 175 -22.58 -80.23 42.69
#